data_AF-A0A6A0HI17-F1
#
_entry.id   AF-A0A6A0HI17-F1
#
_cell.length_a   1.000
_cell.length_b   1.000
_cell.length_c   1.000
_cell.angle_alpha   90.00
_cell.angle_beta   90.00
_cell.angle_gamma   90.00
#
_symmetry.space_group_name_H-M   'P 1'
#
loop_
_entity.id
_entity.type
_entity.pdbx_description
1 polymer ?
#
loop_
_entity_poly.entity_id
_entity_poly.type
_entity_poly.pdbx_seq_one_letter_code
_entity_poly.pdbx_strand_id
1 'polypeptide(L)'
;MAASENVGTLLIPDISGFTEFVAGVEVSHSRHIIAELLEIIIDANRLNFEVNEIEGDAVLFYRMGSPPTLRALSEQAENFYLKFHQYLRQIKRDTLCKCGACQNVGALTLKVIAHHGEMSLVKIKDRRKLIGKDVIVAHRLLKNTVSSSEYLLVTQTLLQAAGERSAPAQMQAHHETYAHLGELRVYVQTLSHLQPQVSQVPEPLHCLQFPNPLVITKQIAAPLENVYGLLFDFEKMPRWNPGLVKVEYDATAPARIGLSHTCFFDAATAEITLDRVMEKKNEVLVTNRMKLAAPILQSSGTYHLKREPNGTNLNFIFSYRPYPVIGCLLDKMVRPRLARMFEAVCEGLKEVAEDAGREK
;
A
#
# COMPACT_ATOMS: atom_id res chain seq x y z
N MET A 1 23.17 -9.68 41.14
CA MET A 1 21.80 -9.13 41.24
C MET A 1 21.79 -7.85 40.42
N ALA A 2 21.36 -7.93 39.15
CA ALA A 2 21.18 -6.74 38.33
C ALA A 2 19.82 -6.14 38.68
N ALA A 3 19.78 -4.87 39.10
CA ALA A 3 18.54 -4.15 39.28
C ALA A 3 17.80 -4.16 37.93
N SER A 4 16.64 -4.81 37.86
CA SER A 4 15.78 -4.76 36.69
C SER A 4 15.28 -3.32 36.57
N GLU A 5 15.79 -2.56 35.61
CA GLU A 5 15.19 -1.29 35.21
C GLU A 5 13.80 -1.58 34.65
N ASN A 6 12.79 -1.59 35.52
CA ASN A 6 11.38 -1.76 35.16
C ASN A 6 10.79 -0.45 34.64
N VAL A 7 11.58 0.37 33.96
CA VAL A 7 11.15 1.65 33.38
C VAL A 7 11.52 1.68 31.91
N GLY A 8 10.71 2.38 31.12
CA GLY A 8 10.93 2.48 29.69
C GLY A 8 10.03 3.51 29.03
N THR A 9 10.26 3.73 27.74
CA THR A 9 9.45 4.59 26.90
C THR A 9 8.52 3.74 26.04
N LEU A 10 7.24 4.11 26.02
CA LEU A 10 6.23 3.62 25.10
C LEU A 10 6.01 4.66 24.00
N LEU A 11 5.88 4.19 22.76
CA LEU A 11 5.57 5.02 21.61
C LEU A 11 4.46 4.32 20.80
N ILE A 12 3.33 4.98 20.60
CA ILE A 12 2.14 4.37 19.98
C ILE A 12 1.63 5.26 18.84
N PRO A 13 2.11 5.06 17.61
CA PRO A 13 1.41 5.53 16.41
C PRO A 13 0.07 4.80 16.24
N ASP A 14 -0.99 5.56 16.05
CA ASP A 14 -2.40 5.14 15.94
C ASP A 14 -3.05 5.84 14.75
N ILE A 15 -3.73 5.07 13.89
CA ILE A 15 -4.32 5.59 12.66
C ILE A 15 -5.66 6.27 12.98
N SER A 16 -5.66 7.60 12.95
CA SER A 16 -6.88 8.38 13.08
C SER A 16 -7.78 8.19 11.85
N GLY A 17 -9.09 8.02 12.10
CA GLY A 17 -10.11 7.78 11.05
C GLY A 17 -10.37 6.29 10.75
N PHE A 18 -9.66 5.38 11.40
CA PHE A 18 -9.77 3.93 11.17
C PHE A 18 -11.18 3.36 11.32
N THR A 19 -11.88 3.68 12.42
CA THR A 19 -13.21 3.09 12.70
C THR A 19 -14.20 3.38 11.57
N GLU A 20 -14.25 4.63 11.11
CA GLU A 20 -15.11 5.04 10.00
C GLU A 20 -14.67 4.37 8.69
N PHE A 21 -13.36 4.30 8.46
CA PHE A 21 -12.77 3.67 7.29
C PHE A 21 -13.04 2.18 7.18
N VAL A 22 -13.17 1.43 8.28
CA VAL A 22 -13.51 0.00 8.25
C VAL A 22 -15.02 -0.24 8.23
N ALA A 23 -15.81 0.64 8.85
CA ALA A 23 -17.26 0.47 8.95
C ALA A 23 -18.00 0.79 7.63
N GLY A 24 -17.49 1.70 6.82
CA GLY A 24 -18.23 2.25 5.67
C GLY A 24 -18.08 1.53 4.33
N VAL A 25 -17.27 0.47 4.21
CA VAL A 25 -16.68 0.08 2.91
C VAL A 25 -16.38 -1.43 2.77
N GLU A 26 -15.87 -1.84 1.61
CA GLU A 26 -15.45 -3.20 1.30
C GLU A 26 -14.38 -3.71 2.27
N VAL A 27 -14.83 -4.52 3.23
CA VAL A 27 -14.08 -4.88 4.44
C VAL A 27 -12.72 -5.57 4.14
N SER A 28 -12.62 -6.34 3.05
CA SER A 28 -11.36 -6.98 2.64
C SER A 28 -10.29 -5.94 2.27
N HIS A 29 -10.60 -4.98 1.41
CA HIS A 29 -9.66 -3.97 0.94
C HIS A 29 -9.23 -3.03 2.07
N SER A 30 -10.15 -2.64 2.96
CA SER A 30 -9.78 -1.82 4.11
C SER A 30 -8.78 -2.52 5.02
N ARG A 31 -8.98 -3.80 5.32
CA ARG A 31 -8.03 -4.58 6.12
C ARG A 31 -6.66 -4.67 5.45
N HIS A 32 -6.64 -4.88 4.14
CA HIS A 32 -5.39 -4.92 3.35
C HIS A 32 -4.63 -3.59 3.45
N ILE A 33 -5.30 -2.47 3.18
CA ILE A 33 -4.70 -1.13 3.23
C ILE A 33 -4.16 -0.81 4.63
N ILE A 34 -4.90 -1.16 5.68
CA ILE A 34 -4.45 -0.91 7.07
C ILE A 34 -3.22 -1.74 7.41
N ALA A 35 -3.16 -3.01 7.00
CA ALA A 35 -1.99 -3.85 7.21
C ALA A 35 -0.73 -3.22 6.59
N GLU A 36 -0.83 -2.75 5.34
CA GLU A 36 0.29 -2.07 4.67
C GLU A 36 0.69 -0.77 5.37
N LEU A 37 -0.27 0.02 5.85
CA LEU A 37 0.04 1.24 6.59
C LEU A 37 0.75 0.98 7.92
N LEU A 38 0.38 -0.10 8.62
CA LEU A 38 1.06 -0.54 9.85
C LEU A 38 2.48 -1.03 9.56
N GLU A 39 2.70 -1.75 8.47
CA GLU A 39 4.04 -2.14 8.01
C GLU A 39 4.92 -0.91 7.74
N ILE A 40 4.39 0.11 7.05
CA ILE A 40 5.10 1.38 6.80
C ILE A 40 5.48 2.08 8.11
N ILE A 41 4.59 2.07 9.11
CA ILE A 41 4.88 2.64 10.44
C ILE A 41 6.02 1.86 11.11
N ILE A 42 5.99 0.53 11.05
CA ILE A 42 7.04 -0.34 11.61
C ILE A 42 8.39 -0.07 10.95
N ASP A 43 8.44 -0.03 9.62
CA ASP A 43 9.67 0.20 8.86
C ASP A 43 10.23 1.62 9.03
N ALA A 44 9.38 2.58 9.40
CA ALA A 44 9.78 3.97 9.65
C ALA A 44 10.41 4.19 11.05
N ASN A 45 10.51 3.17 11.89
CA ASN A 45 11.12 3.28 13.22
C ASN A 45 12.66 3.38 13.13
N ARG A 46 13.20 4.59 13.35
CA ARG A 46 14.65 4.87 13.33
C ARG A 46 15.31 4.80 14.70
N LEU A 47 14.51 4.90 15.76
CA LEU A 47 15.01 4.91 17.15
C LEU A 47 15.19 3.50 17.73
N ASN A 48 15.06 2.46 16.90
CA ASN A 48 15.22 1.05 17.27
C ASN A 48 14.35 0.63 18.47
N PHE A 49 13.13 1.17 18.55
CA PHE A 49 12.15 0.62 19.50
C PHE A 49 11.77 -0.80 19.09
N GLU A 50 11.49 -1.67 20.07
CA GLU A 50 10.94 -2.99 19.78
C GLU A 50 9.42 -2.90 19.59
N VAL A 51 8.88 -3.65 18.62
CA VAL A 51 7.43 -3.86 18.49
C VAL A 51 7.00 -4.87 19.55
N ASN A 52 6.14 -4.45 20.48
CA ASN A 52 5.53 -5.37 21.43
C ASN A 52 4.26 -6.01 20.85
N GLU A 53 3.39 -5.20 20.24
CA GLU A 53 2.10 -5.64 19.74
C GLU A 53 1.55 -4.72 18.64
N ILE A 54 0.67 -5.28 17.81
CA ILE A 54 -0.18 -4.55 16.87
C ILE A 54 -1.63 -4.74 17.34
N GLU A 55 -2.31 -3.63 17.62
CA GLU A 55 -3.67 -3.61 18.18
C GLU A 55 -4.62 -2.90 17.22
N GLY A 56 -5.26 -3.65 16.32
CA GLY A 56 -6.16 -3.07 15.31
C GLY A 56 -5.39 -2.14 14.38
N ASP A 57 -5.44 -0.84 14.66
CA ASP A 57 -4.91 0.28 13.91
C ASP A 57 -3.73 1.01 14.59
N ALA A 58 -3.22 0.46 15.70
CA ALA A 58 -2.09 0.98 16.43
C ALA A 58 -0.91 0.01 16.48
N VAL A 59 0.31 0.55 16.55
CA VAL A 59 1.53 -0.22 16.82
C VAL A 59 2.10 0.20 18.17
N LEU A 60 2.21 -0.73 19.12
CA LEU A 60 2.82 -0.48 20.42
C LEU A 60 4.32 -0.76 20.37
N PHE A 61 5.10 0.31 20.33
CA PHE A 61 6.56 0.26 20.46
C PHE A 61 7.00 0.48 21.91
N TYR A 62 8.11 -0.16 22.30
CA TYR A 62 8.75 0.07 23.58
C TYR A 62 10.27 0.10 23.52
N ARG A 63 10.87 0.78 24.50
CA ARG A 63 12.31 0.76 24.75
C ARG A 63 12.58 0.85 26.25
N MET A 64 13.26 -0.15 26.82
CA MET A 64 13.62 -0.17 28.24
C MET A 64 14.76 0.82 28.53
N GLY A 65 14.84 1.28 29.78
CA GLY A 65 15.87 2.20 30.26
C GLY A 65 15.54 3.66 29.97
N SER A 66 16.57 4.50 29.87
CA SER A 66 16.41 5.96 29.72
C SER A 66 15.65 6.36 28.44
N PRO A 67 14.77 7.38 28.51
CA PRO A 67 14.03 7.83 27.35
C PRO A 67 14.96 8.45 26.30
N PRO A 68 14.60 8.39 25.00
CA PRO A 68 15.24 9.25 24.01
C PRO A 68 14.98 10.72 24.35
N THR A 69 15.78 11.62 23.78
CA THR A 69 15.53 13.06 23.93
C THR A 69 14.17 13.42 23.33
N LEU A 70 13.55 14.48 23.86
CA LEU A 70 12.27 14.98 23.33
C LEU A 70 12.38 15.29 21.83
N ARG A 71 13.50 15.92 21.43
CA ARG A 71 13.79 16.20 20.02
C ARG A 71 13.80 14.94 19.16
N ALA A 72 14.47 13.87 19.59
CA ALA A 72 14.52 12.62 18.84
C ALA A 72 13.13 11.98 18.70
N LEU A 73 12.30 12.05 19.76
CA LEU A 73 10.91 11.58 19.72
C LEU A 73 10.04 12.40 18.77
N SER A 74 10.18 13.73 18.77
CA SER A 74 9.53 14.61 17.80
C SER A 74 9.94 14.23 16.36
N GLU A 75 11.24 14.15 16.07
CA GLU A 75 11.76 13.77 14.75
C GLU A 75 11.27 12.37 14.32
N GLN A 76 11.13 11.42 15.25
CA GLN A 76 10.56 10.10 14.98
C GLN A 76 9.06 10.16 14.63
N ALA A 77 8.28 10.95 15.35
CA ALA A 77 6.85 11.15 15.08
C ALA A 77 6.63 11.86 13.73
N GLU A 78 7.45 12.87 13.42
CA GLU A 78 7.46 13.54 12.12
C GLU A 78 7.81 12.55 10.99
N ASN A 79 8.80 11.68 11.20
CA ASN A 79 9.15 10.65 10.21
C ASN A 79 8.02 9.63 10.00
N PHE A 80 7.35 9.17 11.06
CA PHE A 80 6.16 8.32 10.93
C PHE A 80 5.08 9.01 10.09
N TYR A 81 4.75 10.26 10.42
CA TYR A 81 3.77 11.05 9.69
C TYR A 81 4.12 11.18 8.20
N LEU A 82 5.37 11.58 7.90
CA LEU A 82 5.82 11.79 6.52
C LEU A 82 5.78 10.50 5.70
N LYS A 83 6.23 9.38 6.27
CA LYS A 83 6.21 8.08 5.59
C LYS A 83 4.80 7.55 5.39
N PHE A 84 3.96 7.67 6.40
CA PHE A 84 2.54 7.31 6.32
C PHE A 84 1.82 8.10 5.22
N HIS A 85 1.92 9.43 5.22
CA HIS A 85 1.27 10.28 4.21
C HIS A 85 1.88 10.14 2.82
N GLN A 86 3.18 9.86 2.71
CA GLN A 86 3.80 9.53 1.42
C GLN A 86 3.17 8.26 0.84
N TYR A 87 2.95 7.24 1.67
CA TYR A 87 2.34 5.99 1.24
C TYR A 87 0.83 6.15 0.92
N LEU A 88 0.09 6.97 1.68
CA LEU A 88 -1.30 7.30 1.33
C LEU A 88 -1.40 7.97 -0.06
N ARG A 89 -0.48 8.88 -0.39
CA ARG A 89 -0.42 9.48 -1.73
C ARG A 89 -0.13 8.44 -2.80
N GLN A 90 0.72 7.46 -2.50
CA GLN A 90 1.02 6.36 -3.41
C GLN A 90 -0.20 5.49 -3.66
N ILE A 91 -0.89 5.05 -2.60
CA ILE A 91 -2.14 4.29 -2.73
C ILE A 91 -3.15 5.06 -3.56
N LYS A 92 -3.38 6.35 -3.26
CA LYS A 92 -4.36 7.18 -3.99
C LYS A 92 -4.04 7.31 -5.47
N ARG A 93 -2.75 7.42 -5.82
CA ARG A 93 -2.30 7.54 -7.21
C ARG A 93 -2.40 6.21 -7.96
N ASP A 94 -2.00 5.12 -7.31
CA ASP A 94 -1.79 3.83 -7.97
C ASP A 94 -3.07 2.98 -8.00
N THR A 95 -4.04 3.26 -7.13
CA THR A 95 -5.27 2.47 -7.01
C THR A 95 -6.24 2.75 -8.17
N LEU A 96 -6.55 1.70 -8.92
CA LEU A 96 -7.54 1.70 -9.99
C LEU A 96 -8.96 1.44 -9.46
N CYS A 97 -9.04 0.65 -8.38
CA CYS A 97 -10.30 0.31 -7.74
C CYS A 97 -11.08 1.56 -7.29
N LYS A 98 -12.37 1.62 -7.66
CA LYS A 98 -13.27 2.74 -7.35
C LYS A 98 -14.20 2.47 -6.16
N CYS A 99 -13.89 1.44 -5.38
CA CYS A 99 -14.67 1.03 -4.22
C CYS A 99 -14.56 2.07 -3.09
N GLY A 100 -15.50 2.07 -2.14
CA GLY A 100 -15.56 3.07 -1.08
C GLY A 100 -14.27 3.14 -0.26
N ALA A 101 -13.67 1.98 0.04
CA ALA A 101 -12.43 1.90 0.82
C ALA A 101 -11.27 2.61 0.09
N CYS A 102 -11.11 2.30 -1.19
CA CYS A 102 -10.02 2.81 -2.01
C CYS A 102 -10.13 4.32 -2.25
N GLN A 103 -11.36 4.85 -2.33
CA GLN A 103 -11.59 6.28 -2.54
C GLN A 103 -11.39 7.10 -1.26
N ASN A 104 -11.71 6.53 -0.09
CA ASN A 104 -11.66 7.24 1.19
C ASN A 104 -10.32 7.13 1.94
N VAL A 105 -9.31 6.46 1.37
CA VAL A 105 -7.99 6.28 1.99
C VAL A 105 -7.32 7.60 2.39
N GLY A 106 -7.60 8.68 1.67
CA GLY A 106 -7.05 10.01 1.95
C GLY A 106 -7.60 10.70 3.20
N ALA A 107 -8.64 10.15 3.84
CA ALA A 107 -9.17 10.65 5.11
C ALA A 107 -8.40 10.13 6.33
N LEU A 108 -7.58 9.09 6.15
CA LEU A 108 -6.74 8.55 7.21
C LEU A 108 -5.60 9.52 7.54
N THR A 109 -5.26 9.64 8.81
CA THR A 109 -4.06 10.34 9.28
C THR A 109 -3.46 9.62 10.47
N LEU A 110 -2.45 10.19 11.11
CA LEU A 110 -1.67 9.55 12.15
C LEU A 110 -1.50 10.45 13.36
N LYS A 111 -1.80 9.93 14.55
CA LYS A 111 -1.36 10.49 15.83
C LYS A 111 -0.36 9.55 16.49
N VAL A 112 0.48 10.10 17.37
CA VAL A 112 1.53 9.36 18.07
C VAL A 112 1.47 9.70 19.56
N ILE A 113 1.37 8.69 20.40
CA ILE A 113 1.38 8.82 21.86
C ILE A 113 2.75 8.42 22.40
N ALA A 114 3.39 9.28 23.18
CA ALA A 114 4.69 9.02 23.81
C ALA A 114 4.60 9.15 25.34
N HIS A 115 4.96 8.06 26.03
CA HIS A 115 4.90 7.97 27.47
C HIS A 115 6.15 7.31 28.05
N HIS A 116 6.55 7.70 29.26
CA HIS A 116 7.65 7.08 29.97
C HIS A 116 7.21 6.78 31.39
N GLY A 117 7.52 5.57 31.87
CA GLY A 117 7.08 5.10 33.17
C GLY A 117 7.45 3.64 33.40
N GLU A 118 6.84 3.05 34.42
CA GLU A 118 7.10 1.70 34.88
C GLU A 118 6.42 0.63 34.01
N MET A 119 7.23 -0.29 33.50
CA MET A 119 6.79 -1.43 32.71
C MET A 119 7.70 -2.64 32.91
N SER A 120 7.14 -3.83 32.73
CA SER A 120 7.88 -5.08 32.81
C SER A 120 7.49 -5.98 31.65
N LEU A 121 8.50 -6.63 31.07
CA LEU A 121 8.30 -7.61 30.00
C LEU A 121 8.09 -8.98 30.64
N VAL A 122 6.92 -9.56 30.41
CA VAL A 122 6.56 -10.89 30.91
C VAL A 122 6.41 -11.85 29.74
N LYS A 123 7.04 -13.02 29.84
CA LYS A 123 6.87 -14.10 28.86
C LYS A 123 5.65 -14.94 29.24
N ILE A 124 4.67 -15.02 28.35
CA ILE A 124 3.47 -15.85 28.48
C ILE A 124 3.47 -16.85 27.33
N LYS A 125 3.78 -18.12 27.62
CA LYS A 125 4.09 -19.15 26.61
C LYS A 125 5.18 -18.63 25.64
N ASP A 126 4.89 -18.56 24.34
CA ASP A 126 5.83 -18.12 23.31
C ASP A 126 5.72 -16.62 22.98
N ARG A 127 4.91 -15.86 23.76
CA ARG A 127 4.69 -14.42 23.53
C ARG A 127 5.33 -13.59 24.64
N ARG A 128 5.88 -12.43 24.27
CA ARG A 128 6.33 -11.39 25.20
C ARG A 128 5.21 -10.36 25.32
N LYS A 129 4.89 -9.92 26.54
CA LYS A 129 3.84 -8.93 26.82
C LYS A 129 4.38 -7.89 27.80
N LEU A 130 4.12 -6.62 27.50
CA LEU A 130 4.33 -5.53 28.45
C LEU A 130 3.18 -5.48 29.44
N ILE A 131 3.53 -5.41 30.72
CA ILE A 131 2.58 -5.23 31.82
C ILE A 131 3.11 -4.10 32.71
N GLY A 132 2.21 -3.22 33.14
CA GLY A 132 2.56 -2.11 34.01
C GLY A 132 1.42 -1.10 34.09
N LYS A 133 1.43 -0.30 35.16
CA LYS A 133 0.47 0.80 35.31
C LYS A 133 0.60 1.79 34.15
N ASP A 134 1.82 2.11 33.76
CA ASP A 134 2.12 3.08 32.71
C ASP A 134 1.81 2.56 31.30
N VAL A 135 1.77 1.24 31.12
CA VAL A 135 1.21 0.61 29.91
C VAL A 135 -0.29 0.94 29.81
N ILE A 136 -1.04 0.79 30.91
CA ILE A 136 -2.47 1.14 30.94
C ILE A 136 -2.69 2.62 30.65
N VAL A 137 -1.85 3.51 31.21
CA VAL A 137 -1.89 4.95 30.94
C VAL A 137 -1.74 5.23 29.45
N ALA A 138 -0.70 4.66 28.81
CA ALA A 138 -0.45 4.88 27.39
C ALA A 138 -1.61 4.41 26.49
N HIS A 139 -2.21 3.24 26.77
CA HIS A 139 -3.39 2.79 26.02
C HIS A 139 -4.63 3.67 26.26
N ARG A 140 -4.84 4.18 27.48
CA ARG A 140 -5.95 5.09 27.75
C ARG A 140 -5.79 6.40 27.00
N LEU A 141 -4.57 6.90 26.89
CA LEU A 141 -4.25 8.10 26.12
C LEU A 141 -4.53 7.97 24.61
N LEU A 142 -4.72 6.76 24.05
CA LEU A 142 -5.22 6.63 22.68
C LEU A 142 -6.64 7.18 22.52
N LYS A 143 -7.43 7.13 23.60
CA LYS A 143 -8.78 7.71 23.70
C LYS A 143 -8.73 8.97 24.56
N ASN A 144 -8.31 10.06 23.95
CA ASN A 144 -8.19 11.38 24.58
C ASN A 144 -9.13 12.40 23.90
N THR A 145 -9.12 13.64 24.41
CA THR A 145 -9.99 14.75 23.98
C THR A 145 -9.29 15.80 23.12
N VAL A 146 -8.08 15.50 22.63
CA VAL A 146 -7.34 16.38 21.70
C VAL A 146 -8.14 16.56 20.42
N SER A 147 -8.33 17.82 20.00
CA SER A 147 -9.20 18.17 18.85
C SER A 147 -8.58 17.88 17.48
N SER A 148 -7.24 17.92 17.38
CA SER A 148 -6.53 17.52 16.16
C SER A 148 -6.57 15.99 16.00
N SER A 149 -6.60 15.51 14.76
CA SER A 149 -6.46 14.08 14.44
C SER A 149 -5.01 13.66 14.18
N GLU A 150 -4.08 14.61 14.07
CA GLU A 150 -2.68 14.36 13.71
C GLU A 150 -1.70 15.13 14.58
N TYR A 151 -1.13 14.44 15.55
CA TYR A 151 -0.32 15.06 16.57
C TYR A 151 0.66 14.07 17.21
N LEU A 152 1.70 14.62 17.83
CA LEU A 152 2.47 13.95 18.86
C LEU A 152 1.95 14.40 20.24
N LEU A 153 1.55 13.46 21.08
CA LEU A 153 1.21 13.69 22.48
C LEU A 153 2.33 13.13 23.36
N VAL A 154 2.88 13.99 24.21
CA VAL A 154 3.94 13.65 25.16
C VAL A 154 3.44 13.86 26.59
N THR A 155 3.56 12.84 27.42
CA THR A 155 3.18 12.96 28.85
C THR A 155 4.19 13.80 29.64
N GLN A 156 3.72 14.45 30.72
CA GLN A 156 4.58 15.16 31.66
C GLN A 156 5.73 14.30 32.21
N THR A 157 5.47 13.01 32.48
CA THR A 157 6.48 12.07 33.00
C THR A 157 7.61 11.85 32.00
N LEU A 158 7.29 11.72 30.71
CA LEU A 158 8.30 11.61 29.65
C LEU A 158 9.12 12.88 29.52
N LEU A 159 8.46 14.06 29.56
CA LEU A 159 9.15 15.34 29.47
C LEU A 159 10.20 15.48 30.59
N GLN A 160 9.80 15.17 31.82
CA GLN A 160 10.70 15.20 32.98
C GLN A 160 11.82 14.18 32.89
N ALA A 161 11.51 12.94 32.48
CA ALA A 161 12.49 11.87 32.34
C ALA A 161 13.50 12.16 31.21
N ALA A 162 13.10 12.88 30.18
CA ALA A 162 13.99 13.37 29.12
C ALA A 162 14.85 14.57 29.53
N GLY A 163 14.74 15.06 30.77
CA GLY A 163 15.52 16.17 31.32
C GLY A 163 15.01 17.56 30.94
N GLU A 164 13.81 17.65 30.36
CA GLU A 164 13.23 18.93 29.93
C GLU A 164 12.56 19.64 31.12
N ARG A 165 12.94 20.91 31.34
CA ARG A 165 12.37 21.73 32.44
C ARG A 165 11.00 22.29 32.10
N SER A 166 10.73 22.50 30.81
CA SER A 166 9.48 23.05 30.29
C SER A 166 9.25 22.49 28.89
N ALA A 167 7.99 22.37 28.49
CA ALA A 167 7.68 21.97 27.13
C ALA A 167 8.14 23.05 26.13
N PRO A 168 8.64 22.65 24.95
CA PRO A 168 8.94 23.58 23.86
C PRO A 168 7.72 24.41 23.44
N ALA A 169 7.94 25.59 22.87
CA ALA A 169 6.87 26.52 22.49
C ALA A 169 5.86 25.95 21.48
N GLN A 170 6.30 25.00 20.65
CA GLN A 170 5.45 24.30 19.68
C GLN A 170 4.52 23.24 20.30
N MET A 171 4.68 22.93 21.59
CA MET A 171 3.88 21.97 22.31
C MET A 171 2.88 22.67 23.24
N GLN A 172 1.60 22.48 22.98
CA GLN A 172 0.52 23.05 23.78
C GLN A 172 0.21 22.14 24.97
N ALA A 173 0.14 22.71 26.17
CA ALA A 173 -0.28 21.98 27.36
C ALA A 173 -1.77 21.60 27.25
N HIS A 174 -2.07 20.36 27.63
CA HIS A 174 -3.43 19.81 27.65
C HIS A 174 -3.58 18.90 28.87
N HIS A 175 -4.82 18.69 29.29
CA HIS A 175 -5.15 17.93 30.50
C HIS A 175 -6.17 16.85 30.15
N GLU A 176 -5.89 15.61 30.53
CA GLU A 176 -6.78 14.47 30.36
C GLU A 176 -7.20 13.94 31.71
N THR A 177 -8.49 13.70 31.93
CA THR A 177 -8.99 13.17 33.20
C THR A 177 -9.64 11.82 32.98
N TYR A 178 -9.20 10.81 33.75
CA TYR A 178 -9.75 9.46 33.70
C TYR A 178 -10.14 8.99 35.09
N ALA A 179 -11.29 8.31 35.21
CA ALA A 179 -11.88 7.89 36.48
C ALA A 179 -10.92 7.10 37.42
N HIS A 180 -10.00 6.31 36.86
CA HIS A 180 -9.07 5.47 37.63
C HIS A 180 -7.60 5.90 37.55
N LEU A 181 -7.27 6.91 36.75
CA LEU A 181 -5.90 7.42 36.60
C LEU A 181 -5.74 8.85 37.14
N GLY A 182 -6.85 9.53 37.42
CA GLY A 182 -6.84 10.92 37.82
C GLY A 182 -6.59 11.85 36.64
N GLU A 183 -6.04 13.02 36.95
CA GLU A 183 -5.66 14.02 35.97
C GLU A 183 -4.23 13.77 35.46
N LEU A 184 -4.08 13.74 34.14
CA LEU A 184 -2.83 13.56 33.42
C LEU A 184 -2.52 14.84 32.65
N ARG A 185 -1.37 15.45 32.95
CA ARG A 185 -0.85 16.57 32.18
C ARG A 185 -0.07 16.04 30.97
N VAL A 186 -0.45 16.53 29.80
CA VAL A 186 0.14 16.13 28.52
C VAL A 186 0.46 17.36 27.67
N TYR A 187 1.30 17.16 26.66
CA TYR A 187 1.77 18.20 25.76
C TYR A 187 1.59 17.74 24.33
N VAL A 188 0.96 18.57 23.51
CA VAL A 188 0.53 18.21 22.16
C VAL A 188 1.24 19.08 21.13
N GLN A 189 1.90 18.45 20.17
CA GLN A 189 2.45 19.10 18.97
C GLN A 189 1.66 18.63 17.76
N THR A 190 1.01 19.54 17.04
CA THR A 190 0.30 19.18 15.79
C THR A 190 1.29 18.88 14.67
N LEU A 191 0.98 17.89 13.84
CA LEU A 191 1.85 17.45 12.74
C LEU A 191 1.40 18.02 11.38
N SER A 192 0.26 18.71 11.32
CA SER A 192 -0.33 19.27 10.10
C SER A 192 0.60 20.18 9.30
N HIS A 193 1.53 20.86 9.98
CA HIS A 193 2.52 21.73 9.35
C HIS A 193 3.50 20.99 8.42
N LEU A 194 3.60 19.66 8.54
CA LEU A 194 4.43 18.80 7.70
C LEU A 194 3.77 18.42 6.37
N GLN A 195 2.47 18.66 6.21
CA GLN A 195 1.73 18.27 5.00
C GLN A 195 2.37 18.76 3.69
N PRO A 196 2.92 20.00 3.60
CA PRO A 196 3.64 20.46 2.42
C PRO A 196 4.97 19.73 2.17
N GLN A 197 5.57 19.15 3.21
CA GLN A 197 6.87 18.46 3.16
C GLN A 197 6.76 16.99 2.74
N VAL A 198 5.56 16.42 2.81
CA VAL A 198 5.31 15.06 2.33
C VAL A 198 5.76 15.02 0.86
N SER A 199 6.73 14.16 0.57
CA SER A 199 7.31 14.07 -0.77
C SER A 199 6.27 13.66 -1.79
N GLN A 200 6.45 14.12 -3.03
CA GLN A 200 5.68 13.56 -4.14
C GLN A 200 6.13 12.12 -4.39
N VAL A 201 5.18 11.26 -4.74
CA VAL A 201 5.48 9.89 -5.10
C VAL A 201 6.19 9.93 -6.45
N PRO A 202 7.43 9.41 -6.58
CA PRO A 202 8.17 9.43 -7.84
C PRO A 202 7.31 8.82 -8.95
N GLU A 203 7.29 9.42 -10.14
CA GLU A 203 6.58 8.80 -11.27
C GLU A 203 7.03 7.34 -11.44
N PRO A 204 6.11 6.42 -11.78
CA PRO A 204 6.48 5.04 -12.07
C PRO A 204 7.62 5.01 -13.09
N LEU A 205 8.61 4.14 -12.86
CA LEU A 205 9.76 3.94 -13.75
C LEU A 205 9.29 3.85 -15.21
N HIS A 206 10.01 4.50 -16.13
CA HIS A 206 9.70 4.49 -17.56
C HIS A 206 9.30 3.09 -18.04
N CYS A 207 8.10 2.97 -18.63
CA CYS A 207 7.64 1.72 -19.21
C CYS A 207 8.69 1.18 -20.18
N LEU A 208 9.02 -0.10 -20.04
CA LEU A 208 9.97 -0.78 -20.91
C LEU A 208 9.43 -0.72 -22.35
N GLN A 209 10.07 0.09 -23.20
CA GLN A 209 9.81 0.12 -24.63
C GLN A 209 11.04 -0.43 -25.35
N PHE A 210 10.84 -1.56 -26.03
CA PHE A 210 11.88 -2.16 -26.87
C PHE A 210 11.61 -1.87 -28.35
N PRO A 211 12.66 -1.75 -29.19
CA PRO A 211 12.49 -1.51 -30.62
C PRO A 211 11.79 -2.69 -31.32
N ASN A 212 11.10 -2.39 -32.43
CA ASN A 212 10.39 -3.38 -33.27
C ASN A 212 9.29 -4.18 -32.53
N PRO A 213 8.30 -3.52 -31.91
CA PRO A 213 7.23 -4.21 -31.21
C PRO A 213 6.39 -5.07 -32.18
N LEU A 214 5.73 -6.08 -31.63
CA LEU A 214 4.58 -6.73 -32.25
C LEU A 214 3.36 -5.85 -31.99
N VAL A 215 2.60 -5.54 -33.03
CA VAL A 215 1.38 -4.74 -32.93
C VAL A 215 0.23 -5.53 -33.51
N ILE A 216 -0.83 -5.67 -32.73
CA ILE A 216 -2.06 -6.40 -33.09
C ILE A 216 -3.22 -5.43 -32.90
N THR A 217 -4.03 -5.27 -33.94
CA THR A 217 -5.18 -4.36 -33.93
C THR A 217 -6.47 -5.14 -34.06
N LYS A 218 -7.44 -4.86 -33.20
CA LYS A 218 -8.79 -5.44 -33.24
C LYS A 218 -9.85 -4.37 -33.09
N GLN A 219 -10.85 -4.44 -33.96
CA GLN A 219 -12.09 -3.72 -33.78
C GLN A 219 -13.04 -4.59 -32.96
N ILE A 220 -13.48 -4.08 -31.81
CA ILE A 220 -14.33 -4.80 -30.86
C ILE A 220 -15.66 -4.06 -30.77
N ALA A 221 -16.77 -4.74 -31.10
CA ALA A 221 -18.13 -4.21 -31.00
C ALA A 221 -18.66 -4.21 -29.56
N ALA A 222 -17.88 -3.64 -28.63
CA ALA A 222 -18.23 -3.49 -27.23
C ALA A 222 -17.75 -2.13 -26.68
N PRO A 223 -18.44 -1.54 -25.69
CA PRO A 223 -17.99 -0.33 -25.01
C PRO A 223 -16.60 -0.47 -24.39
N LEU A 224 -15.85 0.63 -24.37
CA LEU A 224 -14.46 0.67 -23.84
C LEU A 224 -14.38 0.15 -22.41
N GLU A 225 -15.38 0.45 -21.59
CA GLU A 225 -15.50 0.02 -20.19
C GLU A 225 -15.58 -1.50 -20.06
N ASN A 226 -16.28 -2.17 -20.98
CA ASN A 226 -16.42 -3.63 -20.95
C ASN A 226 -15.10 -4.29 -21.33
N VAL A 227 -14.45 -3.82 -22.40
CA VAL A 227 -13.14 -4.34 -22.85
C VAL A 227 -12.08 -4.10 -21.77
N TYR A 228 -12.05 -2.90 -21.20
CA TYR A 228 -11.14 -2.53 -20.11
C TYR A 228 -11.36 -3.41 -18.87
N GLY A 229 -12.61 -3.63 -18.46
CA GLY A 229 -12.94 -4.45 -17.29
C GLY A 229 -12.45 -5.89 -17.41
N LEU A 230 -12.52 -6.49 -18.60
CA LEU A 230 -12.03 -7.86 -18.85
C LEU A 230 -10.53 -8.02 -18.62
N LEU A 231 -9.72 -6.96 -18.74
CA LEU A 231 -8.28 -7.02 -18.47
C LEU A 231 -7.95 -7.23 -16.99
N PHE A 232 -8.90 -6.91 -16.10
CA PHE A 232 -8.76 -7.04 -14.64
C PHE A 232 -9.69 -8.10 -14.04
N ASP A 233 -10.52 -8.75 -14.86
CA ASP A 233 -11.38 -9.86 -14.45
C ASP A 233 -10.60 -11.18 -14.58
N PHE A 234 -9.77 -11.47 -13.57
CA PHE A 234 -8.89 -12.65 -13.56
C PHE A 234 -9.67 -13.98 -13.53
N GLU A 235 -10.91 -13.98 -13.06
CA GLU A 235 -11.79 -15.16 -13.10
C GLU A 235 -12.28 -15.44 -14.53
N LYS A 236 -12.57 -14.40 -15.31
CA LYS A 236 -12.94 -14.53 -16.72
C LYS A 236 -11.74 -14.61 -17.67
N MET A 237 -10.53 -14.27 -17.22
CA MET A 237 -9.32 -14.28 -18.04
C MET A 237 -9.08 -15.60 -18.81
N PRO A 238 -9.28 -16.79 -18.21
CA PRO A 238 -9.18 -18.07 -18.94
C PRO A 238 -10.16 -18.23 -20.10
N ARG A 239 -11.29 -17.49 -20.11
CA ARG A 239 -12.30 -17.58 -21.17
C ARG A 239 -11.84 -16.96 -22.49
N TRP A 240 -10.93 -15.99 -22.42
CA TRP A 240 -10.44 -15.25 -23.58
C TRP A 240 -8.95 -15.43 -23.87
N ASN A 241 -8.20 -16.09 -22.98
CA ASN A 241 -6.77 -16.35 -23.14
C ASN A 241 -6.52 -17.85 -23.45
N PRO A 242 -6.34 -18.23 -24.73
CA PRO A 242 -6.24 -19.64 -25.11
C PRO A 242 -5.08 -20.37 -24.42
N GLY A 243 -5.38 -21.53 -23.84
CA GLY A 243 -4.40 -22.38 -23.13
C GLY A 243 -4.10 -21.93 -21.69
N LEU A 244 -4.67 -20.82 -21.23
CA LEU A 244 -4.59 -20.42 -19.83
C LEU A 244 -5.49 -21.32 -18.97
N VAL A 245 -4.89 -22.02 -18.02
CA VAL A 245 -5.59 -22.96 -17.13
C VAL A 245 -6.08 -22.25 -15.87
N LYS A 246 -5.22 -21.40 -15.29
CA LYS A 246 -5.48 -20.73 -14.00
C LYS A 246 -4.72 -19.42 -13.91
N VAL A 247 -5.30 -18.47 -13.18
CA VAL A 247 -4.62 -17.26 -12.72
C VAL A 247 -4.51 -17.29 -11.19
N GLU A 248 -3.32 -17.06 -10.65
CA GLU A 248 -3.10 -16.86 -9.22
C GLU A 248 -2.81 -15.38 -8.94
N TYR A 249 -3.54 -14.81 -7.99
CA TYR A 249 -3.45 -13.41 -7.58
C TYR A 249 -3.94 -13.26 -6.13
N ASP A 250 -3.56 -12.15 -5.48
CA ASP A 250 -4.12 -11.78 -4.18
C ASP A 250 -5.49 -11.12 -4.37
N ALA A 251 -6.56 -11.87 -4.13
CA ALA A 251 -7.93 -11.38 -4.23
C ALA A 251 -8.33 -10.42 -3.09
N THR A 252 -7.52 -10.31 -2.04
CA THR A 252 -7.77 -9.40 -0.92
C THR A 252 -7.13 -8.02 -1.14
N ALA A 253 -6.16 -7.94 -2.05
CA ALA A 253 -5.52 -6.69 -2.43
C ALA A 253 -6.37 -5.90 -3.42
N PRO A 254 -6.52 -4.57 -3.24
CA PRO A 254 -7.19 -3.73 -4.22
C PRO A 254 -6.41 -3.67 -5.53
N ALA A 255 -7.12 -3.55 -6.65
CA ALA A 255 -6.50 -3.36 -7.96
C ALA A 255 -5.72 -2.03 -8.03
N ARG A 256 -4.40 -2.12 -8.19
CA ARG A 256 -3.47 -0.97 -8.19
C ARG A 256 -2.24 -1.22 -9.06
N ILE A 257 -1.54 -0.17 -9.47
CA ILE A 257 -0.23 -0.28 -10.14
C ILE A 257 0.72 -1.09 -9.24
N GLY A 258 1.47 -2.03 -9.84
CA GLY A 258 2.29 -3.02 -9.14
C GLY A 258 1.58 -4.34 -8.85
N LEU A 259 0.25 -4.40 -9.01
CA LEU A 259 -0.51 -5.65 -8.89
C LEU A 259 0.09 -6.71 -9.82
N SER A 260 0.42 -7.86 -9.25
CA SER A 260 1.01 -8.97 -9.99
C SER A 260 0.10 -10.19 -9.90
N HIS A 261 0.02 -10.92 -11.01
CA HIS A 261 -0.65 -12.21 -11.09
C HIS A 261 0.20 -13.19 -11.88
N THR A 262 0.05 -14.48 -11.57
CA THR A 262 0.73 -15.57 -12.26
C THR A 262 -0.27 -16.33 -13.12
N CYS A 263 -0.02 -16.35 -14.42
CA CYS A 263 -0.78 -17.14 -15.39
C CYS A 263 -0.13 -18.51 -15.55
N PHE A 264 -0.92 -19.57 -15.38
CA PHE A 264 -0.49 -20.97 -15.56
C PHE A 264 -1.04 -21.54 -16.85
N PHE A 265 -0.14 -22.01 -17.70
CA PHE A 265 -0.41 -22.76 -18.93
C PHE A 265 0.08 -24.20 -18.75
N ASP A 266 -0.36 -25.14 -19.58
CA ASP A 266 -0.03 -26.57 -19.45
C ASP A 266 1.48 -26.89 -19.33
N ALA A 267 2.34 -26.08 -19.97
CA ALA A 267 3.78 -26.30 -19.99
C ALA A 267 4.61 -25.05 -19.63
N ALA A 268 3.98 -23.98 -19.13
CA ALA A 268 4.66 -22.72 -18.86
C ALA A 268 3.92 -21.84 -17.85
N THR A 269 4.63 -20.88 -17.26
CA THR A 269 4.04 -19.82 -16.44
C THR A 269 4.48 -18.46 -16.95
N ALA A 270 3.64 -17.45 -16.72
CA ALA A 270 3.96 -16.05 -16.96
C ALA A 270 3.61 -15.22 -15.72
N GLU A 271 4.56 -14.44 -15.21
CA GLU A 271 4.31 -13.46 -14.17
C GLU A 271 4.03 -12.11 -14.84
N ILE A 272 2.84 -11.56 -14.58
CA ILE A 272 2.37 -10.32 -15.18
C ILE A 272 2.18 -9.30 -14.06
N THR A 273 2.89 -8.18 -14.15
CA THR A 273 2.80 -7.06 -13.22
C THR A 273 2.25 -5.86 -13.94
N LEU A 274 1.18 -5.26 -13.40
CA LEU A 274 0.65 -4.00 -13.90
C LEU A 274 1.68 -2.89 -13.68
N ASP A 275 2.19 -2.32 -14.76
CA ASP A 275 3.27 -1.34 -14.73
C ASP A 275 2.72 0.09 -14.76
N ARG A 276 1.67 0.33 -15.56
CA ARG A 276 1.07 1.66 -15.72
C ARG A 276 -0.35 1.57 -16.27
N VAL A 277 -1.22 2.47 -15.80
CA VAL A 277 -2.49 2.78 -16.46
C VAL A 277 -2.56 4.29 -16.74
N MET A 278 -2.94 4.66 -17.96
CA MET A 278 -3.23 6.05 -18.34
C MET A 278 -4.66 6.12 -18.89
N GLU A 279 -5.54 6.79 -18.16
CA GLU A 279 -6.92 7.03 -18.58
C GLU A 279 -7.06 8.46 -19.11
N LYS A 280 -7.56 8.60 -20.33
CA LYS A 280 -8.02 9.86 -20.92
C LYS A 280 -9.47 9.70 -21.36
N LYS A 281 -10.13 10.82 -21.68
CA LYS A 281 -11.57 10.86 -22.03
C LYS A 281 -12.00 9.79 -23.05
N ASN A 282 -11.18 9.53 -24.07
CA ASN A 282 -11.51 8.62 -25.18
C ASN A 282 -10.51 7.47 -25.35
N GLU A 283 -9.51 7.34 -24.48
CA GLU A 283 -8.51 6.28 -24.62
C GLU A 283 -7.98 5.84 -23.27
N VAL A 284 -7.65 4.56 -23.16
CA VAL A 284 -7.01 3.96 -21.99
C VAL A 284 -5.79 3.19 -22.45
N LEU A 285 -4.65 3.39 -21.78
CA LEU A 285 -3.45 2.60 -21.99
C LEU A 285 -3.17 1.79 -20.73
N VAL A 286 -3.14 0.46 -20.86
CA VAL A 286 -2.77 -0.47 -19.78
C VAL A 286 -1.45 -1.13 -20.18
N THR A 287 -0.38 -0.82 -19.45
CA THR A 287 0.95 -1.40 -19.68
C THR A 287 1.25 -2.42 -18.59
N ASN A 288 1.58 -3.63 -19.02
CA ASN A 288 1.98 -4.74 -18.16
C ASN A 288 3.45 -5.09 -18.44
N ARG A 289 4.21 -5.28 -17.37
CA ARG A 289 5.51 -5.94 -17.40
C ARG A 289 5.29 -7.44 -17.32
N MET A 290 5.97 -8.20 -18.16
CA MET A 290 5.78 -9.64 -18.25
C MET A 290 7.13 -10.33 -18.06
N LYS A 291 7.20 -11.28 -17.13
CA LYS A 291 8.30 -12.25 -17.06
C LYS A 291 7.81 -13.54 -17.72
N LEU A 292 8.40 -13.85 -18.86
CA LEU A 292 8.11 -15.03 -19.66
C LEU A 292 9.26 -16.03 -19.54
N ALA A 293 9.03 -17.27 -19.98
CA ALA A 293 10.08 -18.28 -20.06
C ALA A 293 11.24 -17.83 -20.98
N ALA A 294 12.43 -18.40 -20.75
CA ALA A 294 13.58 -18.19 -21.62
C ALA A 294 13.24 -18.50 -23.10
N PRO A 295 13.80 -17.77 -24.09
CA PRO A 295 14.94 -16.85 -24.01
C PRO A 295 14.55 -15.35 -24.00
N ILE A 296 13.47 -14.97 -23.31
CA ILE A 296 13.06 -13.57 -23.17
C ILE A 296 13.62 -13.02 -21.84
N LEU A 297 14.46 -11.99 -21.91
CA LEU A 297 15.05 -11.38 -20.71
C LEU A 297 14.10 -10.37 -20.05
N GLN A 298 13.44 -9.55 -20.87
CA GLN A 298 12.47 -8.55 -20.42
C GLN A 298 11.37 -8.43 -21.47
N SER A 299 10.13 -8.24 -21.03
CA SER A 299 9.01 -7.97 -21.93
C SER A 299 7.97 -7.05 -21.32
N SER A 300 7.26 -6.33 -22.18
CA SER A 300 6.11 -5.50 -21.85
C SER A 300 5.00 -5.69 -22.88
N GLY A 301 3.76 -5.67 -22.41
CA GLY A 301 2.56 -5.68 -23.24
C GLY A 301 1.72 -4.45 -22.91
N THR A 302 1.34 -3.67 -23.92
CA THR A 302 0.48 -2.49 -23.75
C THR A 302 -0.83 -2.69 -24.49
N TYR A 303 -1.95 -2.65 -23.79
CA TYR A 303 -3.28 -2.55 -24.37
C TYR A 303 -3.61 -1.07 -24.54
N HIS A 304 -3.65 -0.57 -25.77
CA HIS A 304 -4.13 0.77 -26.08
C HIS A 304 -5.56 0.67 -26.61
N LEU A 305 -6.52 0.97 -25.75
CA LEU A 305 -7.95 0.97 -26.05
C LEU A 305 -8.37 2.38 -26.43
N LYS A 306 -8.97 2.56 -27.60
CA LYS A 306 -9.56 3.82 -28.05
C LYS A 306 -11.06 3.64 -28.24
N ARG A 307 -11.84 4.58 -27.69
CA ARG A 307 -13.29 4.62 -27.90
C ARG A 307 -13.56 5.03 -29.34
N GLU A 308 -14.43 4.29 -30.00
CA GLU A 308 -14.96 4.60 -31.32
C GLU A 308 -16.51 4.58 -31.28
N PRO A 309 -17.20 5.20 -32.27
CA PRO A 309 -18.66 5.33 -32.24
C PRO A 309 -19.40 3.99 -32.07
N ASN A 310 -18.86 2.91 -32.66
CA ASN A 310 -19.48 1.59 -32.67
C ASN A 310 -18.75 0.56 -31.80
N GLY A 311 -17.93 1.00 -30.84
CA GLY A 311 -17.22 0.11 -29.92
C GLY A 311 -15.84 0.60 -29.52
N THR A 312 -14.87 -0.31 -29.54
CA THR A 312 -13.51 -0.07 -29.07
C THR A 312 -12.50 -0.57 -30.08
N ASN A 313 -11.51 0.26 -30.39
CA ASN A 313 -10.35 -0.12 -31.16
C ASN A 313 -9.21 -0.48 -30.20
N LEU A 314 -8.84 -1.76 -30.18
CA LEU A 314 -7.74 -2.30 -29.41
C LEU A 314 -6.47 -2.31 -30.27
N ASN A 315 -5.42 -1.64 -29.80
CA ASN A 315 -4.05 -1.82 -30.30
C ASN A 315 -3.21 -2.46 -29.18
N PHE A 316 -2.92 -3.75 -29.31
CA PHE A 316 -2.01 -4.44 -28.41
C PHE A 316 -0.58 -4.34 -28.92
N ILE A 317 0.31 -3.77 -28.10
CA ILE A 317 1.71 -3.51 -28.43
C ILE A 317 2.59 -4.33 -27.49
N PHE A 318 3.22 -5.37 -28.01
CA PHE A 318 4.15 -6.21 -27.26
C PHE A 318 5.59 -5.92 -27.66
N SER A 319 6.44 -5.62 -26.69
CA SER A 319 7.87 -5.37 -26.90
C SER A 319 8.70 -6.23 -25.96
N TYR A 320 9.85 -6.73 -26.43
CA TYR A 320 10.71 -7.60 -25.63
C TYR A 320 12.19 -7.44 -25.96
N ARG A 321 13.05 -7.81 -25.01
CA ARG A 321 14.50 -7.92 -25.17
C ARG A 321 14.90 -9.39 -25.11
N PRO A 322 15.43 -9.97 -26.20
CA PRO A 322 15.93 -11.34 -26.19
C PRO A 322 17.34 -11.40 -25.57
N TYR A 323 17.81 -12.60 -25.18
CA TYR A 323 19.19 -12.78 -24.67
C TYR A 323 20.24 -12.44 -25.74
N PRO A 324 21.33 -11.73 -25.41
CA PRO A 324 22.23 -11.08 -26.38
C PRO A 324 22.97 -12.01 -27.36
N VAL A 325 23.23 -13.29 -27.02
CA VAL A 325 24.06 -14.17 -27.88
C VAL A 325 23.25 -15.24 -28.63
N ILE A 326 22.17 -15.74 -28.04
CA ILE A 326 21.31 -16.80 -28.62
C ILE A 326 19.99 -16.20 -29.16
N GLY A 327 19.64 -15.00 -28.71
CA GLY A 327 18.37 -14.35 -28.94
C GLY A 327 18.10 -13.97 -30.39
N CYS A 328 19.06 -13.40 -31.14
CA CYS A 328 18.81 -12.98 -32.53
C CYS A 328 18.46 -14.13 -33.48
N LEU A 329 19.06 -15.31 -33.27
CA LEU A 329 18.83 -16.48 -34.12
C LEU A 329 17.51 -17.17 -33.75
N LEU A 330 17.20 -17.23 -32.45
CA LEU A 330 15.92 -17.70 -31.94
C LEU A 330 14.76 -16.72 -32.21
N ASP A 331 15.05 -15.44 -32.40
CA ASP A 331 14.03 -14.40 -32.64
C ASP A 331 13.16 -14.72 -33.84
N LYS A 332 13.77 -15.20 -34.93
CA LYS A 332 13.05 -15.62 -36.15
C LYS A 332 12.07 -16.78 -35.91
N MET A 333 12.32 -17.62 -34.90
CA MET A 333 11.44 -18.74 -34.54
C MET A 333 10.41 -18.34 -33.46
N VAL A 334 10.82 -17.53 -32.49
CA VAL A 334 10.02 -17.11 -31.34
C VAL A 334 8.99 -16.06 -31.76
N ARG A 335 9.39 -15.06 -32.56
CA ARG A 335 8.53 -13.94 -32.92
C ARG A 335 7.23 -14.35 -33.64
N PRO A 336 7.23 -15.27 -34.64
CA PRO A 336 5.99 -15.73 -35.25
C PRO A 336 5.10 -16.56 -34.30
N ARG A 337 5.68 -17.23 -33.30
CA ARG A 337 4.91 -17.96 -32.28
C ARG A 337 4.24 -16.98 -31.32
N LEU A 338 4.99 -15.98 -30.83
CA LEU A 338 4.44 -14.91 -29.99
C LEU A 338 3.35 -14.12 -30.72
N ALA A 339 3.56 -13.77 -31.99
CA ALA A 339 2.56 -13.08 -32.80
C ALA A 339 1.26 -13.90 -32.88
N ARG A 340 1.34 -15.20 -33.21
CA ARG A 340 0.15 -16.08 -33.23
C ARG A 340 -0.52 -16.22 -31.87
N MET A 341 0.27 -16.35 -30.80
CA MET A 341 -0.24 -16.45 -29.44
C MET A 341 -1.02 -15.18 -29.06
N PHE A 342 -0.41 -14.00 -29.21
CA PHE A 342 -1.07 -12.74 -28.87
C PHE A 342 -2.23 -12.39 -29.81
N GLU A 343 -2.19 -12.86 -31.07
CA GLU A 343 -3.31 -12.73 -32.00
C GLU A 343 -4.53 -13.48 -31.46
N ALA A 344 -4.32 -14.74 -31.02
CA ALA A 344 -5.37 -15.56 -30.44
C ALA A 344 -5.90 -14.98 -29.11
N VAL A 345 -5.03 -14.39 -28.28
CA VAL A 345 -5.43 -13.68 -27.05
C VAL A 345 -6.30 -12.45 -27.37
N CYS A 346 -5.92 -11.64 -28.36
CA CYS A 346 -6.69 -10.47 -28.75
C CYS A 346 -8.03 -10.84 -29.41
N GLU A 347 -8.08 -11.93 -30.18
CA GLU A 347 -9.33 -12.44 -30.74
C GLU A 347 -10.27 -12.98 -29.65
N GLY A 348 -9.76 -13.80 -28.72
CA GLY A 348 -10.57 -14.30 -27.61
C GLY A 348 -11.11 -13.16 -26.74
N LEU A 349 -10.31 -12.11 -26.49
CA LEU A 349 -10.76 -10.92 -25.75
C LEU A 349 -11.91 -10.21 -26.47
N LYS A 350 -11.82 -10.10 -27.79
CA LYS A 350 -12.88 -9.54 -28.62
C LYS A 350 -14.16 -10.37 -28.53
N GLU A 351 -14.09 -11.68 -28.74
CA GLU A 351 -15.25 -12.58 -28.72
C GLU A 351 -16.00 -12.47 -27.38
N VAL A 352 -15.28 -12.59 -26.27
CA VAL A 352 -15.88 -12.50 -24.92
C VAL A 352 -16.46 -11.11 -24.64
N ALA A 353 -15.81 -10.04 -25.10
CA ALA A 353 -16.31 -8.68 -24.91
C ALA A 353 -17.60 -8.41 -25.70
N GLU A 354 -17.69 -8.93 -26.93
CA GLU A 354 -18.86 -8.78 -27.80
C GLU A 354 -20.04 -9.63 -27.32
N ASP A 355 -19.78 -10.84 -26.80
CA ASP A 355 -20.83 -11.71 -26.26
C ASP A 355 -21.41 -11.19 -24.94
N ALA A 356 -20.58 -10.67 -24.04
CA ALA A 356 -21.05 -10.05 -22.79
C ALA A 356 -21.94 -8.81 -23.03
N GLY A 357 -21.85 -8.19 -24.22
CA GLY A 357 -22.71 -7.09 -24.64
C GLY A 357 -24.08 -7.53 -25.16
N ARG A 358 -24.28 -8.82 -25.48
CA ARG A 358 -25.54 -9.36 -26.03
C ARG A 358 -26.49 -9.91 -24.96
N GLU A 359 -26.01 -10.15 -23.75
CA GLU A 359 -26.79 -10.64 -22.60
C GLU A 359 -27.43 -9.52 -21.74
N LYS A 360 -27.14 -8.24 -22.06
CA LYS A 360 -27.80 -7.06 -21.49
C LYS A 360 -28.78 -6.46 -22.49
#